data_AF-A0A3Q0FYL4-F1
#
_entry.id   AF-A0A3Q0FYL4-F1
#
_cell.length_a   1.000
_cell.length_b   1.000
_cell.length_c   1.000
_cell.angle_alpha   90.00
_cell.angle_beta   90.00
_cell.angle_gamma   90.00
#
_symmetry.space_group_name_H-M   'P 1'
#
loop_
_entity.id
_entity.type
_entity.pdbx_description
1 polymer ?
#
loop_
_entity_poly.entity_id
_entity_poly.type
_entity_poly.pdbx_seq_one_letter_code
_entity_poly.pdbx_strand_id
1 'polypeptide(L)'
;MAESLMYAELQVTKPSPGRSTSPWVQGTAPVSAAPHQADGTYDNFQQGPVGEGPARHRARQRRERRWRGRALPLILLAACLVLLITTITLGVCYWQQGQRLQQTSRAHIVERDGLWQQVDVREQRLRQVGAVLGKTQEELAQTRVELGQARQEGNRSQEDLHRRDVELQDTRVQLKETKAALEQAQEHSWDLQQQLDEAAITQARAWTCQVTDCCPEAWVLHHGKCLYVTKEEKTWWDSKRECEDQFSQLLVSWEWERTTMPSFLTNTDTSFWIGLRQDQGQWTWIDGTSSKE
;
A
#
# COMPACT_ATOMS: atom_id res chain seq x y z
N MET A 1 94.37 -8.12 -2.93
CA MET A 1 92.89 -8.16 -2.90
C MET A 1 92.41 -7.85 -4.33
N ALA A 2 91.15 -7.47 -4.63
CA ALA A 2 90.68 -7.32 -6.03
C ALA A 2 89.39 -6.46 -6.19
N GLU A 3 89.03 -6.10 -7.44
CA GLU A 3 87.90 -5.21 -7.88
C GLU A 3 86.52 -5.97 -8.16
N SER A 4 85.37 -5.40 -8.66
CA SER A 4 83.93 -5.96 -8.57
C SER A 4 82.87 -5.67 -9.75
N LEU A 5 81.53 -6.11 -9.76
CA LEU A 5 80.47 -6.02 -10.90
C LEU A 5 78.87 -6.31 -10.63
N MET A 6 77.79 -6.20 -11.54
CA MET A 6 76.32 -5.73 -11.24
C MET A 6 74.90 -6.23 -12.04
N TYR A 7 73.56 -6.39 -11.52
CA TYR A 7 72.10 -6.58 -12.20
C TYR A 7 70.64 -6.82 -11.37
N ALA A 8 69.29 -6.70 -11.85
CA ALA A 8 67.85 -6.98 -11.18
C ALA A 8 66.33 -6.96 -11.94
N GLU A 9 65.06 -7.38 -11.40
CA GLU A 9 63.55 -7.46 -12.00
C GLU A 9 62.10 -7.55 -11.13
N LEU A 10 60.75 -7.50 -11.64
CA LEU A 10 59.28 -7.51 -10.95
C LEU A 10 57.79 -7.82 -11.69
N GLN A 11 56.49 -8.01 -11.08
CA GLN A 11 54.97 -8.13 -11.67
C GLN A 11 53.53 -8.35 -10.81
N VAL A 12 52.17 -8.25 -11.27
CA VAL A 12 50.72 -8.41 -10.55
C VAL A 12 49.20 -8.55 -11.29
N THR A 13 47.91 -8.84 -10.68
CA THR A 13 46.42 -9.08 -11.26
C THR A 13 44.93 -8.88 -10.46
N LYS A 14 43.60 -9.22 -10.92
CA LYS A 14 42.11 -8.95 -10.30
C LYS A 14 40.60 -9.58 -10.78
N PRO A 15 39.32 -9.50 -10.10
CA PRO A 15 37.88 -10.18 -10.36
C PRO A 15 36.31 -9.54 -10.09
N SER A 16 35.04 -10.22 -10.17
CA SER A 16 33.50 -9.69 -10.12
C SER A 16 32.07 -10.55 -9.79
N PRO A 17 30.68 -10.07 -9.75
CA PRO A 17 29.30 -10.65 -9.16
C PRO A 17 27.71 -10.55 -9.76
N GLY A 18 26.46 -10.91 -9.11
CA GLY A 18 24.92 -10.95 -9.61
C GLY A 18 23.47 -11.06 -8.70
N ARG A 19 22.10 -11.20 -9.16
CA ARG A 19 20.65 -11.11 -8.40
C ARG A 19 19.10 -11.50 -8.98
N SER A 20 17.87 -11.71 -8.25
CA SER A 20 16.30 -11.96 -8.65
C SER A 20 15.02 -11.77 -7.58
N THR A 21 13.58 -11.99 -7.46
CA THR A 21 12.16 -12.55 -8.06
C THR A 21 10.66 -12.20 -7.33
N SER A 22 9.33 -12.68 -7.66
CA SER A 22 7.83 -12.23 -7.19
C SER A 22 6.38 -13.12 -7.19
N PRO A 23 5.06 -12.73 -6.69
CA PRO A 23 3.66 -13.51 -6.40
C PRO A 23 2.04 -13.00 -6.57
N TRP A 24 0.84 -13.69 -6.16
CA TRP A 24 -0.77 -13.45 -6.34
C TRP A 24 -1.95 -14.18 -5.37
N VAL A 25 -3.39 -14.32 -5.25
CA VAL A 25 -4.93 -13.85 -5.56
C VAL A 25 -6.20 -14.79 -4.91
N GLN A 26 -7.65 -14.84 -4.74
CA GLN A 26 -9.18 -14.29 -4.93
C GLN A 26 -10.53 -14.87 -4.06
N GLY A 27 -11.95 -14.64 -4.27
CA GLY A 27 -13.29 -15.17 -3.50
C GLY A 27 -14.93 -14.89 -3.85
N THR A 28 -16.10 -15.40 -3.18
CA THR A 28 -17.71 -15.40 -3.52
C THR A 28 -19.04 -15.56 -2.47
N ALA A 29 -20.44 -15.65 -2.81
CA ALA A 29 -21.85 -15.74 -1.99
C ALA A 29 -23.29 -16.19 -2.72
N PRO A 30 -24.74 -16.21 -2.43
CA PRO A 30 -25.98 -16.05 -1.39
C PRO A 30 -27.31 -17.12 -1.37
N VAL A 31 -28.74 -17.14 -1.10
CA VAL A 31 -30.15 -16.43 -0.74
C VAL A 31 -31.56 -17.29 -0.34
N SER A 32 -32.91 -16.86 -0.10
CA SER A 32 -34.27 -17.64 0.36
C SER A 32 -35.88 -17.11 0.30
N ALA A 33 -37.08 -17.78 0.76
CA ALA A 33 -38.67 -17.48 0.59
C ALA A 33 -39.97 -18.02 1.55
N ALA A 34 -41.39 -17.86 1.33
CA ALA A 34 -42.70 -18.11 2.27
C ALA A 34 -44.34 -18.28 1.81
N PRO A 35 -45.51 -18.53 2.65
CA PRO A 35 -47.03 -18.99 2.37
C PRO A 35 -48.47 -18.51 3.14
N HIS A 36 -49.81 -19.02 2.96
CA HIS A 36 -51.29 -18.57 3.48
C HIS A 36 -52.73 -19.46 3.48
N GLN A 37 -53.93 -19.27 4.28
CA GLN A 37 -55.50 -19.61 4.05
C GLN A 37 -56.75 -19.27 5.12
N ALA A 38 -58.14 -19.53 4.92
CA ALA A 38 -59.43 -19.16 5.78
C ALA A 38 -60.96 -19.75 5.50
N ASP A 39 -62.10 -19.55 6.32
CA ASP A 39 -63.67 -19.47 6.06
C ASP A 39 -64.81 -19.77 7.22
N GLY A 40 -66.17 -19.43 7.13
CA GLY A 40 -67.39 -19.90 7.98
C GLY A 40 -68.81 -19.11 8.08
N THR A 41 -70.03 -19.69 8.46
CA THR A 41 -71.46 -19.05 8.50
C THR A 41 -72.61 -19.67 9.46
N TYR A 42 -73.89 -19.14 9.54
CA TYR A 42 -75.04 -19.28 10.57
C TYR A 42 -76.41 -19.99 10.14
N ASP A 43 -77.70 -19.94 10.65
CA ASP A 43 -78.64 -19.08 11.51
C ASP A 43 -80.09 -19.72 11.89
N ASN A 44 -81.00 -19.06 12.70
CA ASN A 44 -82.55 -18.98 12.71
C ASN A 44 -83.58 -19.75 13.68
N PHE A 45 -84.71 -19.12 14.17
CA PHE A 45 -86.18 -19.57 14.33
C PHE A 45 -87.22 -18.76 15.26
N GLN A 46 -88.48 -19.24 15.53
CA GLN A 46 -89.78 -18.44 15.68
C GLN A 46 -90.85 -18.72 16.84
N GLN A 47 -91.70 -17.69 17.15
CA GLN A 47 -93.19 -17.57 17.44
C GLN A 47 -94.04 -18.35 18.52
N GLY A 48 -95.15 -17.74 19.04
CA GLY A 48 -96.30 -18.39 19.78
C GLY A 48 -97.39 -17.46 20.45
N PRO A 49 -98.74 -17.72 20.46
CA PRO A 49 -99.82 -16.73 20.84
C PRO A 49 -101.05 -17.22 21.70
N VAL A 50 -102.23 -16.53 21.63
CA VAL A 50 -103.64 -16.82 22.13
C VAL A 50 -104.02 -16.35 23.57
N GLY A 51 -105.25 -15.92 23.96
CA GLY A 51 -106.50 -15.53 23.24
C GLY A 51 -107.83 -15.47 24.09
N GLU A 52 -108.87 -14.77 23.57
CA GLU A 52 -110.35 -14.86 23.84
C GLU A 52 -111.05 -14.34 25.15
N GLY A 53 -112.42 -14.28 25.12
CA GLY A 53 -113.36 -13.65 26.10
C GLY A 53 -114.33 -14.63 26.81
N PRO A 54 -115.68 -14.42 26.97
CA PRO A 54 -116.57 -13.31 26.55
C PRO A 54 -117.63 -12.88 27.63
N ALA A 55 -118.85 -12.46 27.23
CA ALA A 55 -119.85 -11.68 28.01
C ALA A 55 -121.04 -12.44 28.66
N ARG A 56 -121.91 -11.75 29.43
CA ARG A 56 -123.30 -12.17 29.77
C ARG A 56 -124.27 -11.02 30.14
N HIS A 57 -125.57 -11.20 29.85
CA HIS A 57 -126.67 -10.27 30.15
C HIS A 57 -127.41 -10.58 31.47
N ARG A 58 -128.09 -9.57 32.04
CA ARG A 58 -129.51 -9.63 32.49
C ARG A 58 -130.07 -8.23 32.79
N ALA A 59 -131.39 -8.08 32.74
CA ALA A 59 -132.10 -6.83 33.03
C ALA A 59 -133.29 -7.06 33.98
N ARG A 60 -133.56 -6.10 34.87
CA ARG A 60 -134.90 -5.85 35.48
C ARG A 60 -135.01 -4.43 36.05
N GLN A 61 -136.22 -4.04 36.45
CA GLN A 61 -136.67 -2.64 36.39
C GLN A 61 -136.57 -1.85 37.71
N ARG A 62 -136.15 -0.59 37.58
CA ARG A 62 -136.85 0.64 38.02
C ARG A 62 -137.40 0.68 39.48
N ARG A 63 -136.64 1.30 40.39
CA ARG A 63 -137.18 2.19 41.45
C ARG A 63 -136.39 3.51 41.49
N GLU A 64 -136.97 4.53 42.11
CA GLU A 64 -136.82 5.90 41.60
C GLU A 64 -135.91 6.85 42.41
N ARG A 65 -135.21 7.72 41.66
CA ARG A 65 -134.87 9.12 41.97
C ARG A 65 -134.68 9.50 43.46
N ARG A 66 -133.56 9.09 44.09
CA ARG A 66 -133.08 9.74 45.33
C ARG A 66 -131.56 9.91 45.49
N TRP A 67 -130.81 10.03 44.38
CA TRP A 67 -129.33 10.12 44.39
C TRP A 67 -128.70 11.34 43.71
N ARG A 68 -129.43 12.44 43.50
CA ARG A 68 -128.88 13.65 42.82
C ARG A 68 -127.73 14.35 43.57
N GLY A 69 -127.47 13.98 44.83
CA GLY A 69 -126.31 14.44 45.61
C GLY A 69 -125.06 13.52 45.60
N ARG A 70 -125.13 12.28 45.08
CA ARG A 70 -123.96 11.37 44.99
C ARG A 70 -123.40 11.18 43.58
N ALA A 71 -124.06 11.70 42.54
CA ALA A 71 -123.55 11.62 41.17
C ALA A 71 -122.36 12.57 40.90
N LEU A 72 -122.38 13.78 41.47
CA LEU A 72 -121.31 14.77 41.33
C LEU A 72 -119.90 14.26 41.69
N PRO A 73 -119.66 13.66 42.89
CA PRO A 73 -118.33 13.14 43.22
C PRO A 73 -117.89 11.98 42.33
N LEU A 74 -118.82 11.18 41.80
CA LEU A 74 -118.48 10.09 40.85
C LEU A 74 -118.07 10.64 39.47
N ILE A 75 -118.73 11.70 38.99
CA ILE A 75 -118.36 12.38 37.74
C ILE A 75 -117.01 13.09 37.88
N LEU A 76 -116.77 13.76 39.02
CA LEU A 76 -115.48 14.36 39.34
C LEU A 76 -114.37 13.29 39.41
N LEU A 77 -114.59 12.18 40.11
CA LEU A 77 -113.63 11.08 40.19
C LEU A 77 -113.34 10.48 38.81
N ALA A 78 -114.35 10.29 37.97
CA ALA A 78 -114.15 9.84 36.59
C ALA A 78 -113.34 10.84 35.74
N ALA A 79 -113.59 12.14 35.86
CA ALA A 79 -112.82 13.18 35.19
C ALA A 79 -111.36 13.22 35.68
N CYS A 80 -111.12 13.08 36.98
CA CYS A 80 -109.78 12.95 37.56
C CYS A 80 -109.06 11.70 37.06
N LEU A 81 -109.74 10.55 36.96
CA LEU A 81 -109.15 9.33 36.39
C LEU A 81 -108.77 9.52 34.91
N VAL A 82 -109.62 10.18 34.10
CA VAL A 82 -109.28 10.48 32.70
C VAL A 82 -108.05 11.40 32.62
N LEU A 83 -107.96 12.44 33.46
CA LEU A 83 -106.79 13.33 33.51
C LEU A 83 -105.51 12.61 33.98
N LEU A 84 -105.61 11.69 34.93
CA LEU A 84 -104.49 10.85 35.36
C LEU A 84 -104.05 9.90 34.23
N ILE A 85 -104.99 9.30 33.51
CA ILE A 85 -104.67 8.44 32.35
C ILE A 85 -103.99 9.26 31.24
N THR A 86 -104.48 10.46 30.90
CA THR A 86 -103.85 11.29 29.85
C THR A 86 -102.48 11.83 30.25
N THR A 87 -102.26 12.20 31.52
CA THR A 87 -100.94 12.62 31.99
C THR A 87 -99.94 11.46 32.03
N ILE A 88 -100.38 10.25 32.41
CA ILE A 88 -99.54 9.04 32.36
C ILE A 88 -99.22 8.65 30.91
N THR A 89 -100.20 8.63 29.98
CA THR A 89 -99.92 8.25 28.58
C THR A 89 -99.05 9.28 27.87
N LEU A 90 -99.25 10.58 28.10
CA LEU A 90 -98.32 11.62 27.62
C LEU A 90 -96.92 11.43 28.21
N GLY A 91 -96.80 11.16 29.52
CA GLY A 91 -95.52 10.87 30.16
C GLY A 91 -94.78 9.68 29.55
N VAL A 92 -95.49 8.57 29.28
CA VAL A 92 -94.95 7.39 28.60
C VAL A 92 -94.54 7.72 27.16
N CYS A 93 -95.34 8.47 26.41
CA CYS A 93 -95.00 8.91 25.04
C CYS A 93 -93.76 9.82 25.01
N TYR A 94 -93.66 10.81 25.91
CA TYR A 94 -92.48 11.66 26.02
C TYR A 94 -91.24 10.87 26.43
N TRP A 95 -91.36 9.94 27.39
CA TRP A 95 -90.27 9.05 27.77
C TRP A 95 -89.83 8.16 26.60
N GLN A 96 -90.77 7.57 25.85
CA GLN A 96 -90.47 6.73 24.68
C GLN A 96 -89.76 7.51 23.57
N GLN A 97 -90.17 8.75 23.28
CA GLN A 97 -89.49 9.60 22.30
C GLN A 97 -88.11 10.06 22.80
N GLY A 98 -87.97 10.36 24.09
CA GLY A 98 -86.68 10.62 24.72
C GLY A 98 -85.72 9.44 24.59
N GLN A 99 -86.19 8.21 24.81
CA GLN A 99 -85.41 6.99 24.60
C GLN A 99 -85.01 6.79 23.13
N ARG A 100 -85.91 7.03 22.15
CA ARG A 100 -85.54 6.97 20.72
C ARG A 100 -84.46 7.99 20.35
N LEU A 101 -84.61 9.25 20.77
CA LEU A 101 -83.61 10.31 20.57
C LEU A 101 -82.28 9.98 21.27
N GLN A 102 -82.33 9.33 22.43
CA GLN A 102 -81.12 8.89 23.14
C GLN A 102 -80.46 7.68 22.46
N GLN A 103 -81.21 6.82 21.77
CA GLN A 103 -80.66 5.73 20.95
C GLN A 103 -79.97 6.26 19.68
N THR A 104 -80.61 7.16 18.92
CA THR A 104 -80.00 7.72 17.69
C THR A 104 -78.79 8.60 18.00
N SER A 105 -78.83 9.42 19.04
CA SER A 105 -77.65 10.19 19.48
C SER A 105 -76.49 9.30 19.93
N ARG A 106 -76.75 8.18 20.63
CA ARG A 106 -75.71 7.18 20.94
C ARG A 106 -75.11 6.54 19.69
N ALA A 107 -75.93 6.21 18.69
CA ALA A 107 -75.44 5.67 17.42
C ALA A 107 -74.50 6.65 16.71
N HIS A 108 -74.89 7.92 16.58
CA HIS A 108 -74.05 8.95 15.97
C HIS A 108 -72.80 9.29 16.79
N ILE A 109 -72.83 9.14 18.13
CA ILE A 109 -71.61 9.25 18.96
C ILE A 109 -70.63 8.13 18.58
N VAL A 110 -71.07 6.86 18.54
CA VAL A 110 -70.20 5.73 18.15
C VAL A 110 -69.67 5.86 16.72
N GLU A 111 -70.52 6.26 15.78
CA GLU A 111 -70.15 6.53 14.37
C GLU A 111 -69.08 7.63 14.27
N ARG A 112 -69.33 8.78 14.91
CA ARG A 112 -68.41 9.92 14.93
C ARG A 112 -67.09 9.57 15.61
N ASP A 113 -67.13 8.85 16.72
CA ASP A 113 -65.93 8.52 17.49
C ASP A 113 -65.08 7.46 16.74
N GLY A 114 -65.72 6.56 15.99
CA GLY A 114 -65.04 5.67 15.03
C GLY A 114 -64.43 6.41 13.83
N LEU A 115 -65.09 7.46 13.32
CA LEU A 115 -64.53 8.34 12.29
C LEU A 115 -63.32 9.13 12.81
N TRP A 116 -63.37 9.66 14.04
CA TRP A 116 -62.22 10.28 14.70
C TRP A 116 -61.06 9.30 14.85
N GLN A 117 -61.32 8.08 15.32
CA GLN A 117 -60.28 7.04 15.41
C GLN A 117 -59.66 6.71 14.04
N GLN A 118 -60.44 6.75 12.96
CA GLN A 118 -59.91 6.58 11.60
C GLN A 118 -59.04 7.78 11.16
N VAL A 119 -59.40 9.01 11.54
CA VAL A 119 -58.59 10.22 11.31
C VAL A 119 -57.28 10.15 12.11
N ASP A 120 -57.32 9.83 13.40
CA ASP A 120 -56.14 9.68 14.26
C ASP A 120 -55.16 8.65 13.70
N VAL A 121 -55.64 7.47 13.28
CA VAL A 121 -54.79 6.43 12.67
C VAL A 121 -54.20 6.88 11.32
N ARG A 122 -54.92 7.70 10.54
CA ARG A 122 -54.39 8.31 9.31
C ARG A 122 -53.34 9.38 9.62
N GLU A 123 -53.58 10.24 10.60
CA GLU A 123 -52.61 11.26 11.04
C GLU A 123 -51.35 10.63 11.62
N GLN A 124 -51.47 9.61 12.49
CA GLN A 124 -50.32 8.88 13.03
C GLN A 124 -49.50 8.23 11.90
N ARG A 125 -50.17 7.64 10.89
CA ARG A 125 -49.49 7.10 9.70
C ARG A 125 -48.79 8.18 8.88
N LEU A 126 -49.41 9.34 8.68
CA LEU A 126 -48.81 10.48 7.96
C LEU A 126 -47.60 11.05 8.72
N ARG A 127 -47.69 11.19 10.05
CA ARG A 127 -46.58 11.61 10.91
C ARG A 127 -45.43 10.59 10.88
N GLN A 128 -45.73 9.29 10.92
CA GLN A 128 -44.74 8.22 10.80
C GLN A 128 -44.04 8.22 9.43
N VAL A 129 -44.81 8.33 8.33
CA VAL A 129 -44.26 8.44 6.97
C VAL A 129 -43.42 9.70 6.83
N GLY A 130 -43.85 10.84 7.36
CA GLY A 130 -43.08 12.09 7.36
C GLY A 130 -41.76 11.98 8.12
N ALA A 131 -41.75 11.33 9.28
CA ALA A 131 -40.53 11.08 10.06
C ALA A 131 -39.55 10.15 9.32
N VAL A 132 -40.06 9.09 8.67
CA VAL A 132 -39.24 8.21 7.82
C VAL A 132 -38.69 8.98 6.61
N LEU A 133 -39.50 9.81 5.95
CA LEU A 133 -39.07 10.60 4.79
C LEU A 133 -37.99 11.63 5.17
N GLY A 134 -38.14 12.29 6.33
CA GLY A 134 -37.13 13.21 6.84
C GLY A 134 -35.80 12.50 7.11
N LYS A 135 -35.83 11.32 7.74
CA LYS A 135 -34.63 10.51 7.99
C LYS A 135 -33.95 10.06 6.70
N THR A 136 -34.70 9.58 5.70
CA THR A 136 -34.11 9.19 4.41
C THR A 136 -33.61 10.38 3.60
N GLN A 137 -34.19 11.57 3.77
CA GLN A 137 -33.69 12.81 3.19
C GLN A 137 -32.38 13.27 3.84
N GLU A 138 -32.24 13.12 5.16
CA GLU A 138 -31.00 13.41 5.90
C GLU A 138 -29.88 12.43 5.55
N GLU A 139 -30.16 11.12 5.52
CA GLU A 139 -29.24 10.08 5.05
C GLU A 139 -28.78 10.35 3.61
N LEU A 140 -29.70 10.66 2.69
CA LEU A 140 -29.36 11.00 1.30
C LEU A 140 -28.55 12.30 1.19
N ALA A 141 -28.77 13.28 2.08
CA ALA A 141 -27.98 14.50 2.13
C ALA A 141 -26.54 14.21 2.60
N GLN A 142 -26.37 13.39 3.64
CA GLN A 142 -25.07 12.94 4.12
C GLN A 142 -24.31 12.17 3.02
N THR A 143 -24.92 11.14 2.41
CA THR A 143 -24.28 10.36 1.33
C THR A 143 -23.89 11.23 0.13
N ARG A 144 -24.63 12.30 -0.17
CA ARG A 144 -24.25 13.28 -1.22
C ARG A 144 -23.02 14.09 -0.84
N VAL A 145 -22.84 14.46 0.43
CA VAL A 145 -21.65 15.17 0.92
C VAL A 145 -20.44 14.23 0.88
N GLU A 146 -20.58 13.00 1.39
CA GLU A 146 -19.52 11.98 1.39
C GLU A 146 -19.06 11.64 -0.04
N LEU A 147 -20.00 11.43 -0.97
CA LEU A 147 -19.68 11.19 -2.38
C LEU A 147 -19.01 12.42 -3.04
N GLY A 148 -19.38 13.63 -2.62
CA GLY A 148 -18.73 14.87 -3.06
C GLY A 148 -17.29 14.99 -2.57
N GLN A 149 -17.03 14.63 -1.30
CA GLN A 149 -15.70 14.60 -0.69
C GLN A 149 -14.81 13.54 -1.36
N ALA A 150 -15.28 12.30 -1.45
CA ALA A 150 -14.54 11.21 -2.10
C ALA A 150 -14.22 11.52 -3.57
N ARG A 151 -15.12 12.20 -4.30
CA ARG A 151 -14.86 12.68 -5.65
C ARG A 151 -13.80 13.78 -5.69
N GLN A 152 -13.80 14.72 -4.74
CA GLN A 152 -12.79 15.77 -4.66
C GLN A 152 -11.41 15.20 -4.29
N GLU A 153 -11.36 14.21 -3.41
CA GLU A 153 -10.14 13.46 -3.06
C GLU A 153 -9.61 12.64 -4.24
N GLY A 154 -10.50 12.00 -5.02
CA GLY A 154 -10.14 11.35 -6.28
C GLY A 154 -9.55 12.33 -7.30
N ASN A 155 -10.17 13.50 -7.49
CA ASN A 155 -9.65 14.55 -8.37
C ASN A 155 -8.25 15.04 -7.92
N ARG A 156 -8.06 15.37 -6.63
CA ARG A 156 -6.75 15.76 -6.08
C ARG A 156 -5.70 14.66 -6.30
N SER A 157 -6.08 13.41 -6.03
CA SER A 157 -5.19 12.25 -6.23
C SER A 157 -4.79 12.09 -7.70
N GLN A 158 -5.68 12.40 -8.65
CA GLN A 158 -5.40 12.41 -10.08
C GLN A 158 -4.46 13.57 -10.49
N GLU A 159 -4.65 14.76 -9.92
CA GLU A 159 -3.76 15.92 -10.13
C GLU A 159 -2.34 15.65 -9.59
N ASP A 160 -2.22 15.06 -8.40
CA ASP A 160 -0.93 14.71 -7.80
C ASP A 160 -0.25 13.52 -8.49
N LEU A 161 -1.00 12.52 -9.00
CA LEU A 161 -0.44 11.50 -9.87
C LEU A 161 0.12 12.11 -11.16
N HIS A 162 -0.65 12.98 -11.83
CA HIS A 162 -0.18 13.64 -13.05
C HIS A 162 1.06 14.52 -12.82
N ARG A 163 1.12 15.24 -11.69
CA ARG A 163 2.32 15.98 -11.27
C ARG A 163 3.54 15.06 -11.18
N ARG A 164 3.38 13.89 -10.55
CA ARG A 164 4.47 12.92 -10.36
C ARG A 164 4.85 12.19 -11.64
N ASP A 165 3.93 11.97 -12.57
CA ASP A 165 4.26 11.46 -13.90
C ASP A 165 5.15 12.45 -14.68
N VAL A 166 4.87 13.76 -14.59
CA VAL A 166 5.71 14.81 -15.18
C VAL A 166 7.08 14.87 -14.53
N GLU A 167 7.16 14.80 -13.19
CA GLU A 167 8.41 14.74 -12.42
C GLU A 167 9.25 13.49 -12.74
N LEU A 168 8.61 12.33 -12.89
CA LEU A 168 9.26 11.07 -13.31
C LEU A 168 9.70 11.09 -14.78
N GLN A 169 9.02 11.86 -15.63
CA GLN A 169 9.43 12.07 -17.02
C GLN A 169 10.63 13.02 -17.11
N ASP A 170 10.64 14.12 -16.36
CA ASP A 170 11.75 15.08 -16.30
C ASP A 170 13.02 14.44 -15.72
N THR A 171 12.93 13.80 -14.54
CA THR A 171 14.06 13.09 -13.94
C THR A 171 14.59 11.95 -14.84
N ARG A 172 13.74 11.32 -15.65
CA ARG A 172 14.15 10.35 -16.69
C ARG A 172 14.87 11.01 -17.88
N VAL A 173 14.59 12.27 -18.22
CA VAL A 173 15.36 13.03 -19.21
C VAL A 173 16.71 13.42 -18.62
N GLN A 174 16.75 14.02 -17.43
CA GLN A 174 17.99 14.37 -16.73
C GLN A 174 18.90 13.15 -16.55
N LEU A 175 18.35 11.97 -16.23
CA LEU A 175 19.13 10.73 -16.10
C LEU A 175 19.75 10.26 -17.42
N LYS A 176 19.13 10.54 -18.58
CA LYS A 176 19.73 10.26 -19.89
C LYS A 176 20.85 11.23 -20.22
N GLU A 177 20.65 12.52 -19.96
CA GLU A 177 21.63 13.57 -20.23
C GLU A 177 22.87 13.42 -19.35
N THR A 178 22.69 13.23 -18.04
CA THR A 178 23.78 12.94 -17.10
C THR A 178 24.50 11.63 -17.42
N LYS A 179 23.80 10.59 -17.88
CA LYS A 179 24.44 9.36 -18.38
C LYS A 179 25.29 9.63 -19.62
N ALA A 180 24.77 10.35 -20.62
CA ALA A 180 25.51 10.66 -21.84
C ALA A 180 26.76 11.53 -21.55
N ALA A 181 26.64 12.51 -20.66
CA ALA A 181 27.76 13.33 -20.21
C ALA A 181 28.80 12.51 -19.44
N LEU A 182 28.38 11.53 -18.64
CA LEU A 182 29.29 10.60 -17.94
C LEU A 182 30.02 9.66 -18.92
N GLU A 183 29.32 9.12 -19.92
CA GLU A 183 29.92 8.29 -20.96
C GLU A 183 30.94 9.09 -21.80
N GLN A 184 30.61 10.32 -22.18
CA GLN A 184 31.54 11.23 -22.85
C GLN A 184 32.75 11.61 -21.98
N ALA A 185 32.55 11.88 -20.69
CA ALA A 185 33.65 12.17 -19.76
C ALA A 185 34.57 10.96 -19.55
N GLN A 186 34.01 9.74 -19.55
CA GLN A 186 34.77 8.50 -19.45
C GLN A 186 35.59 8.21 -20.72
N GLU A 187 35.04 8.51 -21.91
CA GLU A 187 35.76 8.41 -23.19
C GLU A 187 36.89 9.44 -23.28
N HIS A 188 36.63 10.70 -22.91
CA HIS A 188 37.66 11.73 -22.90
C HIS A 188 38.78 11.45 -21.87
N SER A 189 38.44 10.85 -20.72
CA SER A 189 39.43 10.37 -19.75
C SER A 189 40.30 9.23 -20.29
N TRP A 190 39.74 8.35 -21.14
CA TRP A 190 40.52 7.32 -21.83
C TRP A 190 41.45 7.90 -22.90
N ASP A 191 40.97 8.83 -23.73
CA ASP A 191 41.78 9.55 -24.72
C ASP A 191 42.95 10.31 -24.06
N LEU A 192 42.68 11.05 -22.97
CA LEU A 192 43.71 11.72 -22.17
C LEU A 192 44.73 10.72 -21.57
N GLN A 193 44.28 9.57 -21.06
CA GLN A 193 45.20 8.54 -20.55
C GLN A 193 46.05 7.96 -21.68
N GLN A 194 45.46 7.67 -22.85
CA GLN A 194 46.19 7.15 -24.01
C GLN A 194 47.22 8.16 -24.53
N GLN A 195 46.90 9.46 -24.55
CA GLN A 195 47.84 10.53 -24.89
C GLN A 195 48.97 10.64 -23.86
N LEU A 196 48.69 10.46 -22.56
CA LEU A 196 49.72 10.42 -21.52
C LEU A 196 50.61 9.18 -21.63
N ASP A 197 50.04 8.01 -21.96
CA ASP A 197 50.80 6.77 -22.16
C ASP A 197 51.66 6.85 -23.43
N GLU A 198 51.16 7.43 -24.52
CA GLU A 198 51.95 7.69 -25.74
C GLU A 198 53.03 8.76 -25.50
N ALA A 199 52.73 9.81 -24.74
CA ALA A 199 53.73 10.79 -24.30
C ALA A 199 54.81 10.15 -23.42
N ALA A 200 54.44 9.25 -22.51
CA ALA A 200 55.39 8.51 -21.68
C ALA A 200 56.24 7.52 -22.51
N ILE A 201 55.65 6.83 -23.50
CA ILE A 201 56.38 5.94 -24.42
C ILE A 201 57.31 6.73 -25.35
N THR A 202 56.88 7.88 -25.87
CA THR A 202 57.74 8.75 -26.71
C THR A 202 58.83 9.44 -25.89
N GLN A 203 58.56 9.82 -24.64
CA GLN A 203 59.59 10.25 -23.69
C GLN A 203 60.56 9.12 -23.39
N ALA A 204 60.09 7.90 -23.08
CA ALA A 204 60.94 6.74 -22.84
C ALA A 204 61.74 6.30 -24.07
N ARG A 205 61.27 6.60 -25.29
CA ARG A 205 62.03 6.42 -26.55
C ARG A 205 63.01 7.55 -26.83
N ALA A 206 62.69 8.80 -26.48
CA ALA A 206 63.70 9.86 -26.42
C ALA A 206 64.80 9.50 -25.39
N TRP A 207 64.41 8.78 -24.33
CA TRP A 207 65.27 8.17 -23.32
C TRP A 207 65.75 6.75 -23.66
N THR A 208 65.51 6.21 -24.87
CA THR A 208 66.25 5.01 -25.34
C THR A 208 67.67 5.44 -25.71
N CYS A 209 68.45 5.70 -24.66
CA CYS A 209 69.89 5.78 -24.58
C CYS A 209 70.56 6.34 -25.83
N GLN A 210 70.71 7.66 -25.89
CA GLN A 210 71.48 8.34 -26.95
C GLN A 210 72.99 8.08 -26.77
N VAL A 211 73.39 6.83 -27.05
CA VAL A 211 74.77 6.34 -27.25
C VAL A 211 75.70 6.35 -26.01
N THR A 212 75.41 7.11 -24.96
CA THR A 212 76.18 7.07 -23.69
C THR A 212 75.34 6.75 -22.45
N ASP A 213 74.16 7.35 -22.30
CA ASP A 213 73.50 7.50 -20.98
C ASP A 213 72.50 6.36 -20.66
N CYS A 214 72.90 5.11 -20.89
CA CYS A 214 72.08 3.92 -20.60
C CYS A 214 72.37 3.27 -19.25
N CYS A 215 73.45 3.68 -18.61
CA CYS A 215 73.94 3.19 -17.32
C CYS A 215 74.24 4.40 -16.42
N PRO A 216 74.34 4.22 -15.09
CA PRO A 216 74.74 5.31 -14.19
C PRO A 216 76.14 5.88 -14.52
N GLU A 217 76.45 7.07 -14.01
CA GLU A 217 77.75 7.70 -14.25
C GLU A 217 78.92 6.79 -13.83
N ALA A 218 79.96 6.73 -14.67
CA ALA A 218 81.10 5.81 -14.58
C ALA A 218 80.82 4.30 -14.82
N TRP A 219 79.60 3.91 -15.21
CA TRP A 219 79.31 2.55 -15.69
C TRP A 219 79.40 2.47 -17.22
N VAL A 220 79.84 1.32 -17.73
CA VAL A 220 80.03 1.03 -19.16
C VAL A 220 78.94 0.08 -19.65
N LEU A 221 78.16 0.50 -20.65
CA LEU A 221 77.20 -0.36 -21.32
C LEU A 221 77.92 -1.37 -22.23
N HIS A 222 77.65 -2.67 -22.05
CA HIS A 222 78.15 -3.73 -22.92
C HIS A 222 77.07 -4.81 -23.12
N HIS A 223 76.69 -5.08 -24.37
CA HIS A 223 75.69 -6.12 -24.72
C HIS A 223 74.36 -6.02 -23.93
N GLY A 224 73.89 -4.80 -23.65
CA GLY A 224 72.65 -4.56 -22.89
C GLY A 224 72.78 -4.74 -21.37
N LYS A 225 74.01 -4.94 -20.86
CA LYS A 225 74.31 -5.03 -19.43
C LYS A 225 75.23 -3.87 -19.02
N CYS A 226 75.00 -3.30 -17.84
CA CYS A 226 75.80 -2.20 -17.32
C CYS A 226 76.93 -2.74 -16.44
N LEU A 227 78.17 -2.39 -16.76
CA LEU A 227 79.38 -2.86 -16.10
C LEU A 227 80.07 -1.73 -15.32
N TYR A 228 80.60 -2.02 -14.13
CA TYR A 228 81.33 -1.05 -13.30
C TYR A 228 82.42 -1.74 -12.50
N VAL A 229 83.64 -1.18 -12.47
CA VAL A 229 84.79 -1.74 -11.73
C VAL A 229 85.12 -0.86 -10.52
N THR A 230 85.04 -1.43 -9.33
CA THR A 230 85.39 -0.77 -8.06
C THR A 230 86.90 -0.53 -7.95
N LYS A 231 87.36 0.72 -7.89
CA LYS A 231 88.78 1.10 -7.73
C LYS A 231 89.40 0.75 -6.36
N GLU A 232 88.62 0.13 -5.47
CA GLU A 232 89.06 -0.29 -4.14
C GLU A 232 89.25 -1.81 -4.14
N GLU A 233 90.44 -2.27 -3.77
CA GLU A 233 90.65 -3.70 -3.56
C GLU A 233 89.90 -4.20 -2.32
N LYS A 234 88.89 -5.05 -2.52
CA LYS A 234 88.03 -5.61 -1.46
C LYS A 234 88.23 -7.13 -1.32
N THR A 235 87.61 -7.74 -0.31
CA THR A 235 87.46 -9.21 -0.26
C THR A 235 86.24 -9.62 -1.08
N TRP A 236 86.18 -10.86 -1.59
CA TRP A 236 85.05 -11.34 -2.40
C TRP A 236 83.67 -11.14 -1.71
N TRP A 237 83.60 -11.27 -0.39
CA TRP A 237 82.37 -11.06 0.38
C TRP A 237 81.97 -9.59 0.50
N ASP A 238 82.94 -8.69 0.59
CA ASP A 238 82.69 -7.24 0.66
C ASP A 238 82.37 -6.69 -0.72
N SER A 239 83.06 -7.17 -1.76
CA SER A 239 82.70 -6.96 -3.16
C SER A 239 81.27 -7.41 -3.46
N LYS A 240 80.86 -8.63 -3.06
CA LYS A 240 79.49 -9.11 -3.26
C LYS A 240 78.45 -8.19 -2.61
N ARG A 241 78.72 -7.71 -1.39
CA ARG A 241 77.81 -6.83 -0.64
C ARG A 241 77.67 -5.47 -1.30
N GLU A 242 78.79 -4.87 -1.74
CA GLU A 242 78.81 -3.62 -2.50
C GLU A 242 77.93 -3.69 -3.75
N CYS A 243 77.91 -4.83 -4.45
CA CYS A 243 77.00 -5.06 -5.56
C CYS A 243 75.53 -5.02 -5.10
N GLU A 244 75.18 -5.76 -4.05
CA GLU A 244 73.81 -5.88 -3.53
C GLU A 244 73.29 -4.53 -3.01
N ASP A 245 74.13 -3.76 -2.31
CA ASP A 245 73.84 -2.41 -1.84
C ASP A 245 73.62 -1.40 -3.00
N GLN A 246 74.24 -1.66 -4.17
CA GLN A 246 74.03 -0.90 -5.41
C GLN A 246 72.96 -1.53 -6.34
N PHE A 247 72.02 -2.30 -5.77
CA PHE A 247 70.91 -2.98 -6.49
C PHE A 247 71.38 -3.92 -7.61
N SER A 248 72.43 -4.69 -7.34
CA SER A 248 73.18 -5.37 -8.38
C SER A 248 73.95 -6.63 -7.90
N GLN A 249 74.71 -7.31 -8.78
CA GLN A 249 75.28 -8.65 -8.51
C GLN A 249 76.61 -8.93 -9.27
N LEU A 250 77.61 -9.54 -8.63
CA LEU A 250 78.93 -9.86 -9.23
C LEU A 250 78.82 -10.59 -10.59
N LEU A 251 79.75 -10.32 -11.51
CA LEU A 251 79.66 -10.80 -12.89
C LEU A 251 79.64 -12.32 -12.97
N VAL A 252 78.57 -12.87 -13.50
CA VAL A 252 78.46 -14.27 -13.90
C VAL A 252 78.93 -14.40 -15.34
N SER A 253 80.03 -15.12 -15.59
CA SER A 253 80.72 -15.07 -16.89
C SER A 253 80.35 -16.21 -17.86
N TRP A 254 79.34 -17.05 -17.56
CA TRP A 254 79.01 -18.20 -18.44
C TRP A 254 78.44 -17.79 -19.81
N GLU A 255 78.02 -16.53 -19.97
CA GLU A 255 77.61 -15.92 -21.26
C GLU A 255 78.75 -15.18 -21.99
N TRP A 256 79.97 -15.15 -21.44
CA TRP A 256 81.04 -14.25 -21.86
C TRP A 256 82.26 -15.02 -22.37
N GLU A 257 82.47 -15.02 -23.69
CA GLU A 257 83.68 -15.60 -24.29
C GLU A 257 84.87 -14.64 -24.12
N ARG A 258 86.09 -15.16 -24.01
CA ARG A 258 87.31 -14.34 -23.80
C ARG A 258 87.58 -13.34 -24.94
N THR A 259 86.93 -13.51 -26.09
CA THR A 259 86.95 -12.66 -27.28
C THR A 259 85.91 -11.52 -27.24
N THR A 260 84.87 -11.61 -26.42
CA THR A 260 83.79 -10.62 -26.29
C THR A 260 83.85 -9.80 -25.01
N MET A 261 84.86 -10.03 -24.17
CA MET A 261 85.13 -9.24 -22.97
C MET A 261 85.57 -7.81 -23.33
N PRO A 262 85.08 -6.76 -22.64
CA PRO A 262 85.53 -5.38 -22.85
C PRO A 262 87.06 -5.22 -22.72
N SER A 263 87.66 -4.40 -23.59
CA SER A 263 89.12 -4.20 -23.62
C SER A 263 89.71 -3.59 -22.34
N PHE A 264 88.90 -2.89 -21.54
CA PHE A 264 89.32 -2.39 -20.23
C PHE A 264 89.46 -3.48 -19.16
N LEU A 265 88.98 -4.70 -19.42
CA LEU A 265 89.18 -5.90 -18.59
C LEU A 265 90.24 -6.86 -19.16
N THR A 266 90.75 -6.62 -20.37
CA THR A 266 91.79 -7.47 -21.00
C THR A 266 93.17 -6.81 -21.03
N ASN A 267 93.24 -5.49 -20.89
CA ASN A 267 94.47 -4.70 -21.04
C ASN A 267 95.00 -4.15 -19.70
N THR A 268 94.60 -4.76 -18.59
CA THR A 268 94.93 -4.34 -17.22
C THR A 268 95.62 -5.47 -16.46
N ASP A 269 96.73 -5.18 -15.78
CA ASP A 269 97.40 -6.12 -14.87
C ASP A 269 96.67 -6.27 -13.51
N THR A 270 95.52 -5.60 -13.32
CA THR A 270 94.70 -5.71 -12.10
C THR A 270 93.87 -7.00 -12.11
N SER A 271 93.64 -7.55 -10.92
CA SER A 271 92.74 -8.69 -10.71
C SER A 271 91.39 -8.20 -10.16
N PHE A 272 90.30 -8.77 -10.67
CA PHE A 272 88.92 -8.47 -10.25
C PHE A 272 88.21 -9.73 -9.74
N TRP A 273 87.40 -9.57 -8.69
CA TRP A 273 86.43 -10.56 -8.26
C TRP A 273 85.25 -10.61 -9.23
N ILE A 274 85.00 -11.80 -9.74
CA ILE A 274 83.78 -12.15 -10.48
C ILE A 274 82.85 -12.96 -9.57
N GLY A 275 81.63 -13.25 -10.04
CA GLY A 275 80.63 -14.02 -9.30
C GLY A 275 80.96 -15.51 -9.10
N LEU A 276 82.18 -15.95 -9.42
CA LEU A 276 82.65 -17.32 -9.25
C LEU A 276 83.34 -17.47 -7.88
N ARG A 277 82.91 -18.47 -7.11
CA ARG A 277 83.47 -18.82 -5.80
C ARG A 277 83.66 -20.33 -5.71
N GLN A 278 84.72 -20.76 -5.01
CA GLN A 278 84.87 -22.15 -4.59
C GLN A 278 84.19 -22.34 -3.23
N ASP A 279 83.35 -23.36 -3.09
CA ASP A 279 82.73 -23.78 -1.84
C ASP A 279 82.90 -25.29 -1.64
N GLN A 280 83.42 -25.71 -0.49
CA GLN A 280 83.68 -27.12 -0.13
C GLN A 280 84.45 -27.93 -1.20
N GLY A 281 85.22 -27.25 -2.06
CA GLY A 281 85.99 -27.82 -3.17
C GLY A 281 85.38 -27.64 -4.56
N GLN A 282 84.07 -27.42 -4.66
CA GLN A 282 83.36 -27.22 -5.93
C GLN A 282 83.31 -25.74 -6.32
N TRP A 283 83.39 -25.43 -7.62
CA TRP A 283 83.21 -24.07 -8.15
C TRP A 283 81.74 -23.79 -8.49
N THR A 284 81.25 -22.63 -8.05
CA THR A 284 79.84 -22.20 -8.13
C THR A 284 79.73 -20.71 -8.43
N TRP A 285 78.75 -20.33 -9.24
CA TRP A 285 78.39 -18.93 -9.49
C TRP A 285 77.38 -18.41 -8.46
N ILE A 286 77.32 -17.08 -8.26
CA ILE A 286 76.35 -16.45 -7.34
C ILE A 286 74.87 -16.64 -7.73
N ASP A 287 74.57 -16.96 -8.99
CA ASP A 287 73.22 -17.28 -9.47
C ASP A 287 72.79 -18.72 -9.12
N GLY A 288 73.66 -19.48 -8.44
CA GLY A 288 73.45 -20.87 -8.08
C GLY A 288 73.83 -21.87 -9.18
N THR A 289 74.30 -21.42 -10.35
CA THR A 289 74.78 -22.34 -11.39
C THR A 289 76.14 -22.94 -11.03
N SER A 290 76.30 -24.25 -11.25
CA SER A 290 77.61 -24.90 -11.17
C SER A 290 78.42 -24.58 -12.42
N SER A 291 79.70 -24.22 -12.27
CA SER A 291 80.61 -24.20 -13.41
C SER A 291 80.81 -25.63 -13.89
N LYS A 292 80.41 -25.91 -15.13
CA LYS A 292 80.74 -27.18 -15.79
C LYS A 292 82.23 -27.19 -16.13
N GLU A 293 82.82 -28.36 -15.98
CA GLU A 293 84.24 -28.67 -16.26
C GLU A 293 84.49 -28.83 -17.77
#